data_AF-A0A1V4SKR3-F1
#
_entry.id   AF-A0A1V4SKR3-F1
#
_cell.length_a   1.000
_cell.length_b   1.000
_cell.length_c   1.000
_cell.angle_alpha   90.00
_cell.angle_beta   90.00
_cell.angle_gamma   90.00
#
_symmetry.space_group_name_H-M   'P 1'
#
loop_
_entity.id
_entity.type
_entity.pdbx_description
1 polymer ?
#
loop_
_entity_poly.entity_id
_entity_poly.type
_entity_poly.pdbx_seq_one_letter_code
_entity_poly.pdbx_strand_id
1 'polypeptide(L)'
;MSNDAMTELKEIIREDIIDKVTRMMEQQETSFNLIDRNFQEQFSLTKKDMIVRILDGNPLRLLSQIVPYIKEKAYHEEVSLNIDSQDFREKFEFPFTECIQIEDFSAISKISSPEITVFHEEGIDVTHNLDIVIKIDRINYLSGEIYFKGKVSLTREVDDFILFDDFLDKFIEFTAYGLLKNENVPSWIEYLIEGCINVEYKNKKMALFNFFAAFDNFIELLNKTVFDYYVENYSYNIDLFKNSILEDMDGDVSEAEGYLKDKIKLFGRDTRKIIDEKLRDALKEMGIKGNNPKFEKMFTFISKIKDIEKIRNTIGHGSKVEIDIDIGNCLYYILTVIFSILFYEDIEANEWSNIIN
;
A
#
# COMPACT_ATOMS: atom_id res chain seq x y z
N MET A 1 5.02 43.08 -20.88
CA MET A 1 6.29 42.42 -20.53
C MET A 1 6.32 41.95 -19.08
N SER A 2 5.54 42.51 -18.13
CA SER A 2 5.47 41.97 -16.74
C SER A 2 4.71 40.65 -16.58
N ASN A 3 3.78 40.32 -17.48
CA ASN A 3 2.94 39.12 -17.36
C ASN A 3 3.67 37.81 -17.70
N ASP A 4 4.76 37.87 -18.47
CA ASP A 4 5.50 36.69 -18.94
C ASP A 4 6.45 36.16 -17.84
N ALA A 5 7.17 37.05 -17.14
CA ALA A 5 8.07 36.68 -16.03
C ALA A 5 7.32 36.07 -14.83
N MET A 6 6.16 36.65 -14.47
CA MET A 6 5.28 36.10 -13.43
C MET A 6 4.72 34.72 -13.83
N THR A 7 4.51 34.48 -15.12
CA THR A 7 4.06 33.17 -15.63
C THR A 7 5.20 32.15 -15.53
N GLU A 8 6.40 32.50 -15.97
CA GLU A 8 7.59 31.66 -15.89
C GLU A 8 7.92 31.23 -14.45
N LEU A 9 7.85 32.15 -13.49
CA LEU A 9 8.06 31.82 -12.08
C LEU A 9 6.98 30.91 -11.48
N LYS A 10 5.72 31.07 -11.91
CA LYS A 10 4.65 30.14 -11.51
C LYS A 10 4.85 28.75 -12.09
N GLU A 11 5.51 28.63 -13.24
CA GLU A 11 5.91 27.33 -13.79
C GLU A 11 7.06 26.71 -12.98
N ILE A 12 8.10 27.49 -12.64
CA ILE A 12 9.20 27.00 -11.79
C ILE A 12 8.68 26.48 -10.44
N ILE A 13 7.87 27.28 -9.75
CA ILE A 13 7.24 26.89 -8.48
C ILE A 13 6.40 25.61 -8.66
N ARG A 14 5.71 25.47 -9.80
CA ARG A 14 4.90 24.29 -10.08
C ARG A 14 5.78 23.05 -10.23
N GLU A 15 6.84 23.12 -11.03
CA GLU A 15 7.78 22.01 -11.23
C GLU A 15 8.40 21.58 -9.89
N ASP A 16 8.81 22.52 -9.03
CA ASP A 16 9.33 22.18 -7.71
C ASP A 16 8.28 21.51 -6.80
N ILE A 17 7.02 21.94 -6.86
CA ILE A 17 5.91 21.29 -6.12
C ILE A 17 5.69 19.88 -6.64
N ILE A 18 5.69 19.69 -7.96
CA ILE A 18 5.57 18.36 -8.58
C ILE A 18 6.70 17.48 -8.07
N ASP A 19 7.95 17.94 -8.15
CA ASP A 19 9.13 17.22 -7.65
C ASP A 19 9.04 16.87 -6.17
N LYS A 20 8.52 17.78 -5.33
CA LYS A 20 8.34 17.51 -3.89
C LYS A 20 7.25 16.47 -3.63
N VAL A 21 6.18 16.46 -4.42
CA VAL A 21 5.08 15.49 -4.32
C VAL A 21 5.50 14.12 -4.85
N THR A 22 6.18 14.05 -5.99
CA THR A 22 6.66 12.78 -6.56
C THR A 22 7.69 12.12 -5.64
N ARG A 23 8.52 12.92 -4.96
CA ARG A 23 9.42 12.49 -3.89
C ARG A 23 8.75 11.89 -2.66
N MET A 24 7.44 12.06 -2.48
CA MET A 24 6.71 11.36 -1.41
C MET A 24 6.78 9.83 -1.58
N MET A 25 7.11 9.34 -2.78
CA MET A 25 7.34 7.91 -3.07
C MET A 25 8.82 7.49 -3.19
N GLU A 26 9.76 8.42 -3.39
CA GLU A 26 11.16 8.13 -3.80
C GLU A 26 12.04 7.45 -2.73
N GLN A 27 11.47 6.85 -1.68
CA GLN A 27 12.26 6.10 -0.70
C GLN A 27 12.57 4.65 -1.09
N GLN A 28 12.00 4.08 -2.16
CA GLN A 28 12.39 2.74 -2.66
C GLN A 28 12.26 2.61 -4.18
N GLU A 29 13.38 2.48 -4.90
CA GLU A 29 13.40 1.91 -6.25
C GLU A 29 12.79 0.50 -6.16
N THR A 30 11.62 0.31 -6.75
CA THR A 30 11.03 -1.02 -6.87
C THR A 30 10.56 -1.22 -8.29
N SER A 31 11.26 -2.11 -9.01
CA SER A 31 10.77 -2.66 -10.26
C SER A 31 9.75 -3.74 -9.94
N PHE A 32 8.48 -3.47 -10.22
CA PHE A 32 7.41 -4.41 -9.93
C PHE A 32 7.24 -5.39 -11.10
N ASN A 33 7.33 -6.70 -10.81
CA ASN A 33 6.87 -7.74 -11.71
C ASN A 33 5.54 -8.24 -11.18
N LEU A 34 4.43 -7.70 -11.70
CA LEU A 34 3.13 -8.24 -11.35
C LEU A 34 2.68 -9.12 -12.50
N ILE A 35 2.15 -10.29 -12.13
CA ILE A 35 1.37 -11.20 -12.97
C ILE A 35 2.19 -12.31 -13.61
N ASP A 36 1.98 -13.48 -13.01
CA ASP A 36 2.08 -14.79 -13.63
C ASP A 36 1.32 -14.75 -14.97
N ARG A 37 2.03 -14.67 -16.11
CA ARG A 37 1.45 -14.60 -17.48
C ARG A 37 0.35 -15.65 -17.70
N ASN A 38 0.43 -16.76 -16.97
CA ASN A 38 -0.55 -17.84 -16.96
C ASN A 38 -1.99 -17.39 -16.57
N PHE A 39 -2.16 -16.35 -15.73
CA PHE A 39 -3.48 -15.92 -15.26
C PHE A 39 -4.25 -15.07 -16.29
N GLN A 40 -3.56 -14.26 -17.11
CA GLN A 40 -4.18 -13.48 -18.19
C GLN A 40 -4.65 -14.37 -19.34
N GLU A 41 -3.81 -15.34 -19.74
CA GLU A 41 -4.10 -16.25 -20.86
C GLU A 41 -5.30 -17.17 -20.55
N GLN A 42 -5.50 -17.54 -19.28
CA GLN A 42 -6.56 -18.47 -18.90
C GLN A 42 -7.97 -17.87 -18.91
N PHE A 43 -8.12 -16.54 -18.82
CA PHE A 43 -9.43 -15.89 -18.65
C PHE A 43 -9.79 -14.80 -19.68
N SER A 44 -8.89 -14.46 -20.63
CA SER A 44 -9.15 -13.41 -21.64
C SER A 44 -9.65 -12.07 -21.04
N LEU A 45 -9.19 -11.72 -19.85
CA LEU A 45 -9.58 -10.49 -19.14
C LEU A 45 -8.72 -9.32 -19.61
N THR A 46 -9.31 -8.11 -19.61
CA THR A 46 -8.51 -6.89 -19.74
C THR A 46 -7.60 -6.72 -18.52
N LYS A 47 -6.48 -5.99 -18.66
CA LYS A 47 -5.57 -5.74 -17.53
C LYS A 47 -6.29 -5.09 -16.34
N LYS A 48 -7.18 -4.14 -16.63
CA LYS A 48 -8.07 -3.51 -15.64
C LYS A 48 -8.93 -4.52 -14.90
N ASP A 49 -9.68 -5.35 -15.62
CA ASP A 49 -10.60 -6.32 -14.99
C ASP A 49 -9.84 -7.31 -14.11
N MET A 50 -8.63 -7.68 -14.51
CA MET A 50 -7.75 -8.51 -13.70
C MET A 50 -7.31 -7.78 -12.42
N ILE A 51 -6.86 -6.52 -12.50
CA ILE A 51 -6.47 -5.75 -11.31
C ILE A 51 -7.65 -5.60 -10.36
N VAL A 52 -8.83 -5.21 -10.87
CA VAL A 52 -10.06 -5.10 -10.08
C VAL A 52 -10.39 -6.42 -9.38
N ARG A 53 -10.28 -7.55 -10.09
CA ARG A 53 -10.52 -8.88 -9.52
C ARG A 53 -9.51 -9.26 -8.43
N ILE A 54 -8.24 -8.90 -8.60
CA ILE A 54 -7.22 -9.08 -7.56
C ILE A 54 -7.59 -8.22 -6.36
N LEU A 55 -8.00 -6.96 -6.56
CA LEU A 55 -8.34 -6.04 -5.49
C LEU A 55 -9.62 -6.42 -4.73
N ASP A 56 -10.59 -7.08 -5.38
CA ASP A 56 -11.81 -7.57 -4.71
C ASP A 56 -11.55 -8.87 -3.92
N GLY A 57 -10.59 -9.70 -4.36
CA GLY A 57 -10.35 -11.02 -3.79
C GLY A 57 -9.15 -11.13 -2.84
N ASN A 58 -8.01 -10.57 -3.24
CA ASN A 58 -6.76 -10.57 -2.47
C ASN A 58 -5.96 -9.28 -2.72
N PRO A 59 -6.44 -8.13 -2.20
CA PRO A 59 -5.80 -6.84 -2.47
C PRO A 59 -4.42 -6.71 -1.83
N LEU A 60 -4.16 -7.41 -0.71
CA LEU A 60 -2.86 -7.35 -0.04
C LEU A 60 -1.73 -7.89 -0.92
N ARG A 61 -2.00 -8.88 -1.77
CA ARG A 61 -1.03 -9.37 -2.76
C ARG A 61 -0.58 -8.26 -3.73
N LEU A 62 -1.48 -7.38 -4.14
CA LEU A 62 -1.13 -6.25 -5.01
C LEU A 62 -0.40 -5.16 -4.21
N LEU A 63 -0.93 -4.77 -3.04
CA LEU A 63 -0.33 -3.71 -2.22
C LEU A 63 1.06 -4.04 -1.72
N SER A 64 1.32 -5.30 -1.34
CA SER A 64 2.66 -5.76 -0.93
C SER A 64 3.73 -5.54 -2.00
N GLN A 65 3.31 -5.30 -3.23
CA GLN A 65 4.20 -4.98 -4.34
C GLN A 65 4.25 -3.48 -4.53
N ILE A 66 3.13 -2.79 -4.70
CA ILE A 66 3.12 -1.40 -5.20
C ILE A 66 3.25 -0.31 -4.14
N VAL A 67 3.07 -0.64 -2.85
CA VAL A 67 3.07 0.34 -1.76
C VAL A 67 4.48 0.41 -1.17
N PRO A 68 5.15 1.59 -1.19
CA PRO A 68 6.40 1.77 -0.45
C PRO A 68 6.12 1.51 1.04
N TYR A 69 7.13 1.24 1.87
CA TYR A 69 7.00 0.94 3.32
C TYR A 69 6.64 -0.50 3.69
N ILE A 70 6.29 -1.37 2.74
CA ILE A 70 6.22 -2.82 3.04
C ILE A 70 7.64 -3.36 3.17
N LYS A 71 8.01 -3.79 4.37
CA LYS A 71 9.32 -4.39 4.69
C LYS A 71 9.18 -5.90 4.81
N GLU A 72 10.27 -6.60 4.51
CA GLU A 72 10.37 -8.05 4.70
C GLU A 72 11.27 -8.39 5.90
N LYS A 73 10.92 -9.45 6.63
CA LYS A 73 11.74 -10.01 7.69
C LYS A 73 11.62 -11.53 7.68
N ALA A 74 12.76 -12.21 7.70
CA ALA A 74 12.83 -13.66 7.83
C ALA A 74 12.67 -14.09 9.29
N TYR A 75 11.95 -15.18 9.49
CA TYR A 75 11.68 -15.82 10.78
C TYR A 75 12.14 -17.27 10.72
N HIS A 76 12.70 -17.72 11.83
CA HIS A 76 13.16 -19.09 12.06
C HIS A 76 12.80 -19.40 13.52
N GLU A 77 11.65 -20.04 13.70
CA GLU A 77 11.02 -20.21 15.01
C GLU A 77 10.96 -21.70 15.34
N GLU A 78 11.33 -22.05 16.57
CA GLU A 78 11.28 -23.42 17.07
C GLU A 78 9.82 -23.88 17.24
N VAL A 79 9.52 -25.12 16.87
CA VAL A 79 8.15 -25.64 16.86
C VAL A 79 8.02 -27.00 17.53
N SER A 80 6.93 -27.17 18.25
CA SER A 80 6.61 -28.41 18.94
C SER A 80 5.73 -29.30 18.06
N LEU A 81 6.37 -30.11 17.21
CA LEU A 81 5.66 -31.19 16.51
C LEU A 81 5.33 -32.29 17.53
N ASN A 82 4.17 -32.16 18.20
CA ASN A 82 3.63 -33.18 19.10
C ASN A 82 3.16 -34.40 18.29
N ILE A 83 4.06 -35.34 18.06
CA ILE A 83 3.77 -36.60 17.39
C ILE A 83 3.63 -37.69 18.46
N ASP A 84 2.41 -38.17 18.72
CA ASP A 84 2.16 -39.23 19.70
C ASP A 84 2.78 -40.56 19.23
N SER A 85 3.76 -41.06 19.98
CA SER A 85 4.50 -42.30 19.69
C SER A 85 3.62 -43.56 19.78
N GLN A 86 2.44 -43.50 20.41
CA GLN A 86 1.50 -44.63 20.47
C GLN A 86 0.72 -44.85 19.17
N ASP A 87 0.61 -43.83 18.31
CA ASP A 87 -0.11 -43.87 17.02
C ASP A 87 0.72 -44.54 15.89
N PHE A 88 2.00 -44.85 16.17
CA PHE A 88 3.01 -45.29 15.19
C PHE A 88 2.78 -46.69 14.61
N ARG A 89 2.11 -47.58 15.34
CA ARG A 89 1.86 -48.95 14.87
C ARG A 89 0.80 -49.03 13.76
N GLU A 90 0.07 -47.94 13.52
CA GLU A 90 -1.10 -47.93 12.63
C GLU A 90 -1.09 -46.80 11.59
N LYS A 91 -0.29 -45.73 11.76
CA LYS A 91 -0.29 -44.54 10.86
C LYS A 91 1.12 -44.15 10.39
N PHE A 92 1.23 -43.79 9.11
CA PHE A 92 2.45 -43.27 8.46
C PHE A 92 2.43 -41.76 8.25
N GLU A 93 1.36 -41.08 8.66
CA GLU A 93 1.17 -39.64 8.51
C GLU A 93 0.69 -39.05 9.84
N PHE A 94 1.35 -37.97 10.26
CA PHE A 94 1.11 -37.30 11.53
C PHE A 94 0.77 -35.83 11.28
N PRO A 95 -0.51 -35.43 11.48
CA PRO A 95 -0.90 -34.03 11.32
C PRO A 95 -0.42 -33.20 12.52
N PHE A 96 -0.05 -31.95 12.27
CA PHE A 96 0.29 -30.99 13.31
C PHE A 96 -0.31 -29.62 13.02
N THR A 97 -0.39 -28.82 14.07
CA THR A 97 -0.81 -27.42 14.01
C THR A 97 0.12 -26.60 14.89
N GLU A 98 0.52 -25.43 14.41
CA GLU A 98 1.42 -24.54 15.15
C GLU A 98 0.93 -23.09 15.06
N CYS A 99 1.24 -22.28 16.07
CA CYS A 99 0.90 -20.87 16.10
C CYS A 99 2.11 -20.03 16.45
N ILE A 100 2.53 -19.18 15.50
CA ILE A 100 3.65 -18.26 15.68
C ILE A 100 3.11 -16.83 15.77
N GLN A 101 3.59 -16.09 16.76
CA GLN A 101 3.26 -14.69 16.97
C GLN A 101 4.40 -13.80 16.45
N ILE A 102 4.09 -12.94 15.48
CA ILE A 102 5.05 -11.95 14.99
C ILE A 102 4.81 -10.61 15.68
N GLU A 103 5.83 -10.06 16.33
CA GLU A 103 5.70 -8.82 17.09
C GLU A 103 6.27 -7.58 16.39
N ASP A 104 7.08 -7.74 15.34
CA ASP A 104 7.77 -6.61 14.70
C ASP A 104 6.87 -5.71 13.84
N PHE A 105 5.77 -6.28 13.32
CA PHE A 105 4.89 -5.61 12.37
C PHE A 105 3.64 -5.06 13.07
N SER A 106 3.23 -3.83 12.70
CA SER A 106 1.94 -3.27 13.08
C SER A 106 0.80 -3.86 12.25
N ALA A 107 1.09 -4.21 11.00
CA ALA A 107 0.18 -4.92 10.12
C ALA A 107 0.98 -5.83 9.16
N ILE A 108 0.52 -7.07 9.02
CA ILE A 108 1.06 -8.02 8.04
C ILE A 108 0.30 -7.84 6.73
N SER A 109 1.02 -7.84 5.61
CA SER A 109 0.47 -7.82 4.25
C SER A 109 0.57 -9.17 3.56
N LYS A 110 1.65 -9.92 3.79
CA LYS A 110 1.91 -11.20 3.13
C LYS A 110 2.86 -12.03 3.98
N ILE A 111 2.73 -13.35 3.90
CA ILE A 111 3.70 -14.33 4.41
C ILE A 111 4.15 -15.20 3.24
N SER A 112 5.44 -15.53 3.16
CA SER A 112 5.95 -16.47 2.17
C SER A 112 5.38 -17.88 2.40
N SER A 113 5.62 -18.79 1.45
CA SER A 113 5.35 -20.19 1.77
C SER A 113 6.29 -20.61 2.91
N PRO A 114 5.78 -21.28 3.96
CA PRO A 114 6.60 -21.76 5.05
C PRO A 114 7.33 -23.02 4.65
N GLU A 115 8.49 -23.22 5.25
CA GLU A 115 9.28 -24.45 5.17
C GLU A 115 9.54 -24.95 6.60
N ILE A 116 9.80 -26.25 6.75
CA ILE A 116 10.24 -26.82 8.02
C ILE A 116 11.65 -27.37 7.84
N THR A 117 12.54 -27.00 8.75
CA THR A 117 13.87 -27.57 8.86
C THR A 117 13.96 -28.37 10.16
N VAL A 118 14.67 -29.50 10.11
CA VAL A 118 14.83 -30.41 11.24
C VAL A 118 16.31 -30.74 11.40
N PHE A 119 16.84 -30.46 12.59
CA PHE A 119 18.22 -30.73 12.95
C PHE A 119 18.30 -31.78 14.05
N HIS A 120 19.30 -32.66 13.95
CA HIS A 120 19.74 -33.50 15.05
C HIS A 120 20.53 -32.66 16.06
N GLU A 121 20.57 -33.05 17.34
CA GLU A 121 21.35 -32.42 18.43
C GLU A 121 22.80 -32.02 18.09
N GLU A 122 23.43 -32.69 17.12
CA GLU A 122 24.79 -32.39 16.65
C GLU A 122 24.83 -31.26 15.60
N GLY A 123 23.69 -30.64 15.29
CA GLY A 123 23.52 -29.62 14.24
C GLY A 123 23.42 -30.19 12.82
N ILE A 124 23.15 -31.50 12.68
CA ILE A 124 23.06 -32.16 11.38
C ILE A 124 21.64 -32.01 10.82
N ASP A 125 21.50 -31.43 9.63
CA ASP A 125 20.22 -31.30 8.93
C ASP A 125 19.73 -32.68 8.44
N VAL A 126 18.61 -33.11 9.00
CA VAL A 126 17.93 -34.38 8.68
C VAL A 126 16.58 -34.18 7.97
N THR A 127 16.29 -32.95 7.52
CA THR A 127 15.01 -32.59 6.87
C THR A 127 14.70 -33.49 5.67
N HIS A 128 15.71 -33.82 4.87
CA HIS A 128 15.58 -34.65 3.66
C HIS A 128 15.11 -36.09 3.92
N ASN A 129 15.20 -36.56 5.17
CA ASN A 129 14.71 -37.90 5.56
C ASN A 129 13.19 -37.92 5.75
N LEU A 130 12.55 -36.75 5.81
CA LEU A 130 11.16 -36.56 6.18
C LEU A 130 10.35 -36.01 5.01
N ASP A 131 9.15 -36.54 4.80
CA ASP A 131 8.19 -35.91 3.89
C ASP A 131 7.29 -34.97 4.70
N ILE A 132 7.68 -33.70 4.76
CA ILE A 132 6.98 -32.67 5.52
C ILE A 132 6.20 -31.77 4.57
N VAL A 133 4.89 -31.69 4.78
CA VAL A 133 4.01 -30.75 4.08
C VAL A 133 3.46 -29.77 5.09
N ILE A 134 3.77 -28.49 4.93
CA ILE A 134 3.25 -27.39 5.74
C ILE A 134 2.53 -26.37 4.86
N LYS A 135 1.47 -25.77 5.40
CA LYS A 135 0.81 -24.61 4.81
C LYS A 135 0.32 -23.66 5.89
N ILE A 136 0.13 -22.41 5.49
CA ILE A 136 -0.57 -21.41 6.28
C ILE A 136 -2.07 -21.75 6.26
N ASP A 137 -2.66 -21.91 7.43
CA ASP A 137 -4.11 -22.14 7.59
C ASP A 137 -4.88 -20.82 7.66
N ARG A 138 -4.40 -19.89 8.50
CA ARG A 138 -4.97 -18.55 8.66
C ARG A 138 -3.92 -17.59 9.21
N ILE A 139 -4.11 -16.31 8.91
CA ILE A 139 -3.29 -15.21 9.43
C ILE A 139 -4.25 -14.22 10.10
N ASN A 140 -3.90 -13.78 11.30
CA ASN A 140 -4.49 -12.58 11.86
C ASN A 140 -3.57 -11.40 11.51
N TYR A 141 -3.92 -10.68 10.45
CA TYR A 141 -3.08 -9.63 9.87
C TYR A 141 -2.80 -8.45 10.81
N LEU A 142 -3.61 -8.28 11.86
CA LEU A 142 -3.48 -7.19 12.84
C LEU A 142 -2.79 -7.63 14.13
N SER A 143 -3.11 -8.83 14.66
CA SER A 143 -2.43 -9.31 15.86
C SER A 143 -1.03 -9.82 15.55
N GLY A 144 -0.78 -10.32 14.33
CA GLY A 144 0.49 -10.94 13.95
C GLY A 144 0.53 -12.46 14.19
N GLU A 145 -0.59 -13.06 14.59
CA GLU A 145 -0.68 -14.52 14.78
C GLU A 145 -0.80 -15.24 13.44
N ILE A 146 0.09 -16.21 13.21
CA ILE A 146 0.06 -17.08 12.04
C ILE A 146 -0.17 -18.50 12.49
N TYR A 147 -1.21 -19.10 11.94
CA TYR A 147 -1.59 -20.46 12.23
C TYR A 147 -1.17 -21.35 11.06
N PHE A 148 -0.36 -22.34 11.37
CA PHE A 148 0.13 -23.33 10.42
C PHE A 148 -0.61 -24.65 10.61
N LYS A 149 -0.80 -25.37 9.51
CA LYS A 149 -1.23 -26.76 9.52
C LYS A 149 -0.32 -27.54 8.59
N GLY A 150 0.08 -28.72 9.04
CA GLY A 150 0.89 -29.59 8.21
C GLY A 150 0.71 -31.05 8.56
N LYS A 151 1.50 -31.86 7.86
CA LYS A 151 1.65 -33.28 8.11
C LYS A 151 3.11 -33.67 7.92
N VAL A 152 3.56 -34.62 8.73
CA VAL A 152 4.85 -35.29 8.56
C VAL A 152 4.57 -36.74 8.19
N SER A 153 5.22 -37.22 7.13
CA SER A 153 5.13 -38.60 6.68
C SER A 153 6.52 -39.23 6.64
N LEU A 154 6.58 -40.51 6.96
CA LEU A 154 7.83 -41.27 6.97
C LEU A 154 8.18 -41.74 5.56
N THR A 155 9.39 -41.45 5.12
CA THR A 155 9.98 -42.18 4.00
C THR A 155 10.47 -43.53 4.50
N ARG A 156 10.34 -44.61 3.70
CA ARG A 156 10.58 -46.01 4.12
C ARG A 156 12.04 -46.32 4.55
N GLU A 157 12.93 -45.33 4.51
CA GLU A 157 14.37 -45.48 4.73
C GLU A 157 14.86 -44.93 6.08
N VAL A 158 13.96 -44.37 6.92
CA VAL A 158 14.31 -43.85 8.25
C VAL A 158 14.06 -44.91 9.31
N ASP A 159 15.09 -45.27 10.09
CA ASP A 159 14.93 -46.12 11.27
C ASP A 159 13.91 -45.48 12.23
N ASP A 160 12.93 -46.28 12.68
CA ASP A 160 11.77 -45.91 13.50
C ASP A 160 12.09 -45.08 14.77
N PHE A 161 13.36 -45.02 15.17
CA PHE A 161 13.84 -44.37 16.40
C PHE A 161 14.22 -42.88 16.25
N ILE A 162 14.55 -42.38 15.05
CA ILE A 162 15.22 -41.07 14.91
C ILE A 162 14.25 -39.88 15.06
N LEU A 163 12.96 -40.08 14.82
CA LEU A 163 11.98 -38.99 14.71
C LEU A 163 11.31 -38.54 16.02
N PHE A 164 11.39 -39.39 17.04
CA PHE A 164 10.62 -39.25 18.28
C PHE A 164 11.49 -38.86 19.47
N ASP A 165 12.79 -38.65 19.24
CA ASP A 165 13.65 -38.22 20.32
C ASP A 165 13.42 -36.74 20.61
N ASP A 166 13.46 -36.39 21.89
CA ASP A 166 13.48 -35.01 22.40
C ASP A 166 14.74 -34.25 21.90
N PHE A 167 15.59 -34.90 21.10
CA PHE A 167 16.87 -34.46 20.53
C PHE A 167 16.77 -33.90 19.10
N LEU A 168 15.56 -33.75 18.54
CA LEU A 168 15.35 -33.11 17.26
C LEU A 168 14.83 -31.68 17.43
N ASP A 169 15.67 -30.72 17.05
CA ASP A 169 15.29 -29.32 16.94
C ASP A 169 14.53 -29.12 15.63
N LYS A 170 13.29 -28.61 15.72
CA LYS A 170 12.41 -28.39 14.57
C LYS A 170 12.12 -26.91 14.45
N PHE A 171 12.27 -26.36 13.25
CA PHE A 171 12.02 -24.95 13.00
C PHE A 171 11.05 -24.76 11.85
N ILE A 172 10.14 -23.79 11.99
CA ILE A 172 9.37 -23.25 10.87
C ILE A 172 10.09 -22.00 10.37
N GLU A 173 10.39 -21.99 9.07
CA GLU A 173 11.04 -20.89 8.37
C GLU A 173 10.07 -20.20 7.41
N PHE A 174 9.98 -18.88 7.48
CA PHE A 174 9.20 -18.09 6.53
C PHE A 174 9.66 -16.63 6.53
N THR A 175 9.21 -15.87 5.53
CA THR A 175 9.39 -14.42 5.46
C THR A 175 8.05 -13.73 5.61
N ALA A 176 7.95 -12.80 6.56
CA ALA A 176 6.79 -11.93 6.69
C ALA A 176 7.04 -10.57 6.03
N TYR A 177 5.98 -10.03 5.44
CA TYR A 177 5.97 -8.73 4.78
C TYR A 177 4.90 -7.84 5.43
N GLY A 178 5.23 -6.59 5.75
CA GLY A 178 4.26 -5.70 6.39
C GLY A 178 4.82 -4.32 6.76
N LEU A 179 4.06 -3.57 7.53
CA LEU A 179 4.50 -2.31 8.13
C LEU A 179 5.19 -2.56 9.47
N LEU A 180 6.40 -2.05 9.69
CA LEU A 180 7.10 -2.18 10.95
C LEU A 180 6.50 -1.24 12.02
N LYS A 181 6.37 -1.70 13.28
CA LYS A 181 5.76 -0.92 14.37
C LYS A 181 6.47 0.40 14.69
N ASN A 182 7.77 0.50 14.42
CA ASN A 182 8.60 1.63 14.82
C ASN A 182 8.97 2.56 13.64
N GLU A 183 8.38 2.33 12.46
CA GLU A 183 8.57 3.22 11.32
C GLU A 183 7.52 4.33 11.29
N ASN A 184 7.93 5.53 10.87
CA ASN A 184 7.02 6.65 10.66
C ASN A 184 6.33 6.49 9.30
N VAL A 185 5.31 5.64 9.24
CA VAL A 185 4.53 5.37 8.04
C VAL A 185 3.43 6.44 7.91
N PRO A 186 3.22 7.02 6.71
CA PRO A 186 2.09 7.91 6.49
C PRO A 186 0.76 7.20 6.75
N SER A 187 -0.14 7.82 7.53
CA SER A 187 -1.40 7.17 7.93
C SER A 187 -2.32 6.77 6.77
N TRP A 188 -2.19 7.40 5.60
CA TRP A 188 -2.94 6.95 4.42
C TRP A 188 -2.58 5.53 4.00
N ILE A 189 -1.33 5.10 4.21
CA ILE A 189 -0.86 3.73 3.92
C ILE A 189 -1.39 2.74 4.96
N GLU A 190 -1.38 3.13 6.24
CA GLU A 190 -1.94 2.32 7.32
C GLU A 190 -3.42 2.04 7.06
N TYR A 191 -4.21 3.08 6.80
CA TYR A 191 -5.62 2.92 6.46
C TYR A 191 -5.84 2.12 5.17
N LEU A 192 -4.98 2.27 4.18
CA LEU A 192 -5.08 1.52 2.93
C LEU A 192 -4.88 0.01 3.17
N ILE A 193 -3.88 -0.37 3.97
CA ILE A 193 -3.60 -1.76 4.34
C ILE A 193 -4.72 -2.32 5.21
N GLU A 194 -5.17 -1.58 6.23
CA GLU A 194 -6.31 -2.01 7.05
C GLU A 194 -7.58 -2.21 6.22
N GLY A 195 -7.83 -1.36 5.22
CA GLY A 195 -8.93 -1.52 4.29
C GLY A 195 -8.84 -2.84 3.52
N CYS A 196 -7.63 -3.20 3.08
CA CYS A 196 -7.37 -4.45 2.37
C CYS A 196 -7.50 -5.69 3.27
N ILE A 197 -7.04 -5.60 4.53
CA ILE A 197 -7.28 -6.65 5.54
C ILE A 197 -8.79 -6.86 5.74
N ASN A 198 -9.59 -5.79 5.76
CA ASN A 198 -11.03 -5.92 5.86
C ASN A 198 -11.68 -6.56 4.63
N VAL A 199 -11.08 -6.44 3.43
CA VAL A 199 -11.53 -7.19 2.25
C VAL A 199 -11.30 -8.69 2.44
N GLU A 200 -10.13 -9.10 2.92
CA GLU A 200 -9.81 -10.51 3.24
C GLU A 200 -10.79 -11.10 4.27
N TYR A 201 -11.15 -10.29 5.28
CA TYR A 201 -12.17 -10.65 6.28
C TYR A 201 -13.61 -10.56 5.77
N LYS A 202 -13.82 -10.26 4.49
CA LYS A 202 -15.14 -10.09 3.84
C LYS A 202 -16.00 -9.00 4.50
N ASN A 203 -15.37 -8.03 5.16
CA ASN A 203 -16.02 -6.90 5.80
C ASN A 203 -16.00 -5.67 4.88
N LYS A 204 -16.83 -5.72 3.82
CA LYS A 204 -16.91 -4.66 2.79
C LYS A 204 -17.20 -3.26 3.35
N LYS A 205 -17.96 -3.16 4.45
CA LYS A 205 -18.28 -1.87 5.10
C LYS A 205 -17.03 -1.21 5.66
N MET A 206 -16.26 -1.94 6.46
CA MET A 206 -15.04 -1.41 7.05
C MET A 206 -13.93 -1.20 6.02
N ALA A 207 -13.84 -2.08 5.01
CA ALA A 207 -12.96 -1.86 3.87
C ALA A 207 -13.24 -0.51 3.19
N LEU A 208 -14.52 -0.22 2.91
CA LEU A 208 -14.93 1.04 2.30
C LEU A 208 -14.56 2.25 3.16
N PHE A 209 -14.85 2.22 4.47
CA PHE A 209 -14.49 3.33 5.38
C PHE A 209 -12.98 3.58 5.40
N ASN A 210 -12.19 2.51 5.50
CA ASN A 210 -10.73 2.62 5.55
C ASN A 210 -10.14 3.09 4.22
N PHE A 211 -10.69 2.71 3.07
CA PHE A 211 -10.24 3.24 1.77
C PHE A 211 -10.51 4.74 1.63
N PHE A 212 -11.66 5.22 2.09
CA PHE A 212 -11.90 6.66 2.12
C PHE A 212 -11.04 7.38 3.15
N ALA A 213 -10.82 6.80 4.34
CA ALA A 213 -9.91 7.37 5.31
C ALA A 213 -8.48 7.47 4.76
N ALA A 214 -8.02 6.45 4.02
CA ALA A 214 -6.75 6.49 3.30
C ALA A 214 -6.71 7.64 2.29
N PHE A 215 -7.73 7.73 1.42
CA PHE A 215 -7.78 8.77 0.40
C PHE A 215 -7.85 10.19 0.99
N ASP A 216 -8.64 10.39 2.03
CA ASP A 216 -8.77 11.67 2.73
C ASP A 216 -7.42 12.07 3.36
N ASN A 217 -6.75 11.14 4.07
CA ASN A 217 -5.43 11.39 4.66
C ASN A 217 -4.35 11.66 3.60
N PHE A 218 -4.44 11.01 2.43
CA PHE A 218 -3.55 11.31 1.33
C PHE A 218 -3.74 12.73 0.81
N ILE A 219 -4.99 13.19 0.67
CA ILE A 219 -5.31 14.56 0.25
C ILE A 219 -4.82 15.59 1.26
N GLU A 220 -4.93 15.29 2.56
CA GLU A 220 -4.40 16.13 3.62
C GLU A 220 -2.87 16.23 3.55
N LEU A 221 -2.20 15.09 3.37
CA LEU A 221 -0.75 15.06 3.20
C LEU A 221 -0.32 15.87 1.96
N LEU A 222 -1.03 15.71 0.84
CA LEU A 222 -0.78 16.48 -0.37
C LEU A 222 -0.92 18.00 -0.13
N ASN A 223 -1.99 18.43 0.56
CA ASN A 223 -2.20 19.85 0.87
C ASN A 223 -1.11 20.39 1.80
N LYS A 224 -0.71 19.60 2.79
CA LYS A 224 0.39 19.93 3.69
C LYS A 224 1.71 20.04 2.92
N THR A 225 2.01 19.14 2.00
CA THR A 225 3.23 19.20 1.18
C THR A 225 3.31 20.50 0.38
N VAL A 226 2.18 20.91 -0.24
CA VAL A 226 2.08 22.19 -0.96
C VAL A 226 2.23 23.38 -0.02
N PHE A 227 1.60 23.34 1.15
CA PHE A 227 1.76 24.38 2.17
C PHE A 227 3.22 24.53 2.63
N ASP A 228 3.85 23.42 3.03
CA ASP A 228 5.22 23.37 3.52
C ASP A 228 6.19 23.90 2.44
N TYR A 229 5.97 23.57 1.16
CA TYR A 229 6.74 24.17 0.06
C TYR A 229 6.67 25.70 0.08
N TYR A 230 5.48 26.29 0.13
CA TYR A 230 5.31 27.74 0.09
C TYR A 230 5.91 28.44 1.32
N VAL A 231 5.87 27.80 2.49
CA VAL A 231 6.46 28.34 3.72
C VAL A 231 7.98 28.25 3.70
N GLU A 232 8.55 27.09 3.40
CA GLU A 232 9.99 26.85 3.39
C GLU A 232 10.71 27.68 2.33
N ASN A 233 10.10 27.82 1.15
CA ASN A 233 10.68 28.53 0.02
C ASN A 233 10.21 29.99 -0.06
N TYR A 234 9.57 30.53 0.97
CA TYR A 234 9.01 31.89 0.93
C TYR A 234 10.05 32.95 0.55
N SER A 235 11.17 33.00 1.29
CA SER A 235 12.25 33.97 1.04
C SER A 235 12.93 33.73 -0.31
N TYR A 236 13.21 32.46 -0.64
CA TYR A 236 13.81 32.08 -1.91
C TYR A 236 12.94 32.50 -3.10
N ASN A 237 11.64 32.23 -3.04
CA ASN A 237 10.68 32.60 -4.07
C ASN A 237 10.59 34.13 -4.21
N ILE A 238 10.56 34.88 -3.10
CA ILE A 238 10.62 36.35 -3.16
C ILE A 238 11.87 36.82 -3.89
N ASP A 239 13.02 36.24 -3.61
CA ASP A 239 14.27 36.63 -4.25
C ASP A 239 14.31 36.22 -5.73
N LEU A 240 13.73 35.07 -6.10
CA LEU A 240 13.48 34.71 -7.50
C LEU A 240 12.59 35.75 -8.20
N PHE A 241 11.49 36.16 -7.58
CA PHE A 241 10.61 37.20 -8.11
C PHE A 241 11.38 38.51 -8.33
N LYS A 242 12.13 38.99 -7.32
CA LYS A 242 12.95 40.21 -7.41
C LYS A 242 13.97 40.15 -8.54
N ASN A 243 14.64 39.02 -8.72
CA ASN A 243 15.71 38.87 -9.71
C ASN A 243 15.18 38.69 -11.15
N SER A 244 13.94 38.22 -11.32
CA SER A 244 13.29 38.05 -12.63
C SER A 244 12.75 39.35 -13.22
N ILE A 245 12.52 40.37 -12.38
CA ILE A 245 11.96 41.65 -12.77
C ILE A 245 13.14 42.60 -13.02
N LEU A 246 13.36 42.99 -14.29
CA LEU A 246 14.40 43.95 -14.66
C LEU A 246 14.18 45.30 -13.95
N GLU A 247 15.04 45.56 -12.97
CA GLU A 247 15.45 46.80 -12.27
C GLU A 247 14.47 47.95 -11.93
N ASP A 248 13.21 48.02 -12.39
CA ASP A 248 12.45 49.29 -12.25
C ASP A 248 10.94 49.19 -11.94
N MET A 249 10.47 48.16 -11.21
CA MET A 249 9.05 48.08 -10.80
C MET A 249 8.82 47.56 -9.37
N ASP A 250 8.86 48.46 -8.38
CA ASP A 250 8.44 48.21 -6.98
C ASP A 250 7.01 47.61 -6.85
N GLY A 251 6.15 47.79 -7.88
CA GLY A 251 4.80 47.25 -7.91
C GLY A 251 4.73 45.72 -8.02
N ASP A 252 5.67 45.09 -8.74
CA ASP A 252 5.61 43.66 -9.08
C ASP A 252 6.10 42.76 -7.92
N VAL A 253 7.00 43.26 -7.05
CA VAL A 253 7.44 42.52 -5.85
C VAL A 253 6.34 42.48 -4.79
N SER A 254 5.58 43.56 -4.64
CA SER A 254 4.42 43.58 -3.73
C SER A 254 3.31 42.62 -4.19
N GLU A 255 3.11 42.47 -5.49
CA GLU A 255 2.18 41.50 -6.07
C GLU A 255 2.64 40.05 -5.82
N ALA A 256 3.93 39.77 -5.99
CA ALA A 256 4.51 38.46 -5.70
C ALA A 256 4.40 38.08 -4.21
N GLU A 257 4.71 39.01 -3.30
CA GLU A 257 4.49 38.79 -1.86
C GLU A 257 3.02 38.55 -1.54
N GLY A 258 2.11 39.32 -2.15
CA GLY A 258 0.67 39.13 -2.01
C GLY A 258 0.24 37.74 -2.45
N TYR A 259 0.70 37.30 -3.63
CA TYR A 259 0.45 35.97 -4.17
C TYR A 259 0.91 34.87 -3.21
N LEU A 260 2.15 34.92 -2.71
CA LEU A 260 2.69 33.89 -1.80
C LEU A 260 1.95 33.88 -0.46
N LYS A 261 1.66 35.05 0.13
CA LYS A 261 0.88 35.16 1.37
C LYS A 261 -0.53 34.58 1.19
N ASP A 262 -1.15 34.82 0.03
CA ASP A 262 -2.45 34.25 -0.29
C ASP A 262 -2.40 32.73 -0.44
N LYS A 263 -1.34 32.16 -1.03
CA LYS A 263 -1.13 30.70 -1.10
C LYS A 263 -0.95 30.08 0.28
N ILE A 264 -0.07 30.65 1.11
CA ILE A 264 0.14 30.21 2.49
C ILE A 264 -1.19 30.26 3.26
N LYS A 265 -1.98 31.32 3.09
CA LYS A 265 -3.30 31.44 3.73
C LYS A 265 -4.33 30.46 3.17
N LEU A 266 -4.27 30.15 1.87
CA LEU A 266 -5.18 29.22 1.20
C LEU A 266 -4.98 27.80 1.71
N PHE A 267 -3.73 27.36 1.85
CA PHE A 267 -3.37 26.01 2.27
C PHE A 267 -3.23 25.86 3.80
N GLY A 268 -2.86 26.92 4.52
CA GLY A 268 -2.73 26.91 5.98
C GLY A 268 -4.06 26.93 6.76
N ARG A 269 -5.21 27.04 6.08
CA ARG A 269 -6.55 26.96 6.69
C ARG A 269 -7.04 25.52 6.76
N ASP A 270 -6.32 24.70 7.51
CA ASP A 270 -6.45 23.24 7.43
C ASP A 270 -7.79 22.70 7.97
N THR A 271 -8.45 23.40 8.89
CA THR A 271 -9.63 22.86 9.61
C THR A 271 -10.99 23.24 9.00
N ARG A 272 -11.05 24.02 7.91
CA ARG A 272 -12.34 24.57 7.40
C ARG A 272 -12.75 24.11 6.01
N LYS A 273 -11.86 23.53 5.21
CA LYS A 273 -12.17 23.14 3.83
C LYS A 273 -12.62 21.70 3.74
N ILE A 274 -13.56 21.43 2.83
CA ILE A 274 -13.99 20.07 2.50
C ILE A 274 -12.87 19.38 1.70
N ILE A 275 -12.67 18.07 1.90
CA ILE A 275 -11.64 17.26 1.23
C ILE A 275 -11.62 17.45 -0.30
N ASP A 276 -12.80 17.50 -0.92
CA ASP A 276 -12.96 17.77 -2.36
C ASP A 276 -12.34 19.09 -2.82
N GLU A 277 -12.44 20.14 -2.01
CA GLU A 277 -11.86 21.44 -2.31
C GLU A 277 -10.34 21.40 -2.14
N LYS A 278 -9.86 20.70 -1.10
CA LYS A 278 -8.44 20.48 -0.83
C LYS A 278 -7.76 19.74 -2.00
N LEU A 279 -8.36 18.66 -2.49
CA LEU A 279 -7.84 17.92 -3.65
C LEU A 279 -7.79 18.82 -4.89
N ARG A 280 -8.89 19.50 -5.21
CA ARG A 280 -8.96 20.39 -6.39
C ARG A 280 -7.91 21.50 -6.32
N ASP A 281 -7.75 22.14 -5.17
CA ASP A 281 -6.81 23.24 -4.98
C ASP A 281 -5.37 22.73 -5.15
N ALA A 282 -5.01 21.60 -4.54
CA ALA A 282 -3.68 21.00 -4.69
C ALA A 282 -3.37 20.57 -6.14
N LEU A 283 -4.31 19.87 -6.80
CA LEU A 283 -4.18 19.48 -8.22
C LEU A 283 -3.95 20.70 -9.12
N LYS A 284 -4.63 21.82 -8.84
CA LYS A 284 -4.47 23.06 -9.59
C LYS A 284 -3.06 23.64 -9.43
N GLU A 285 -2.46 23.56 -8.25
CA GLU A 285 -1.07 24.01 -8.03
C GLU A 285 -0.08 23.17 -8.83
N MET A 286 -0.32 21.86 -8.94
CA MET A 286 0.46 20.95 -9.77
C MET A 286 0.16 21.12 -11.29
N GLY A 287 -0.72 22.03 -11.70
CA GLY A 287 -1.10 22.21 -13.11
C GLY A 287 -2.07 21.14 -13.64
N ILE A 288 -2.59 20.26 -12.79
CA ILE A 288 -3.57 19.22 -13.13
C ILE A 288 -4.97 19.84 -13.06
N LYS A 289 -5.46 20.30 -14.22
CA LYS A 289 -6.78 20.96 -14.35
C LYS A 289 -7.82 19.99 -14.91
N GLY A 290 -9.09 20.15 -14.52
CA GLY A 290 -10.20 19.26 -14.93
C GLY A 290 -10.44 19.12 -16.44
N ASN A 291 -9.84 20.00 -17.25
CA ASN A 291 -9.87 19.96 -18.72
C ASN A 291 -8.51 19.60 -19.33
N ASN A 292 -7.53 19.16 -18.54
CA ASN A 292 -6.23 18.74 -19.02
C ASN A 292 -6.36 17.35 -19.68
N PRO A 293 -6.17 17.22 -21.00
CA PRO A 293 -6.29 15.94 -21.69
C PRO A 293 -5.32 14.87 -21.17
N LYS A 294 -4.20 15.29 -20.55
CA LYS A 294 -3.21 14.38 -19.97
C LYS A 294 -3.72 13.60 -18.76
N PHE A 295 -4.82 14.03 -18.11
CA PHE A 295 -5.34 13.46 -16.86
C PHE A 295 -6.84 13.13 -16.93
N GLU A 296 -7.38 12.91 -18.12
CA GLU A 296 -8.82 12.74 -18.35
C GLU A 296 -9.42 11.54 -17.59
N LYS A 297 -8.70 10.41 -17.54
CA LYS A 297 -9.20 9.21 -16.84
C LYS A 297 -9.13 9.41 -15.33
N MET A 298 -8.07 10.05 -14.84
CA MET A 298 -7.97 10.42 -13.43
C MET A 298 -9.18 11.25 -12.97
N PHE A 299 -9.60 12.27 -13.73
CA PHE A 299 -10.79 13.06 -13.40
C PHE A 299 -12.10 12.26 -13.48
N THR A 300 -12.20 11.33 -14.42
CA THR A 300 -13.32 10.38 -14.49
C THR A 300 -13.41 9.56 -13.20
N PHE A 301 -12.27 9.10 -12.66
CA PHE A 301 -12.23 8.32 -11.43
C PHE A 301 -12.50 9.15 -10.17
N ILE A 302 -12.04 10.40 -10.12
CA ILE A 302 -12.45 11.33 -9.05
C ILE A 302 -13.98 11.46 -9.03
N SER A 303 -14.64 11.59 -10.18
CA SER A 303 -16.11 11.65 -10.23
C SER A 303 -16.77 10.36 -9.72
N LYS A 304 -16.23 9.19 -10.09
CA LYS A 304 -16.77 7.90 -9.61
C LYS A 304 -16.58 7.71 -8.11
N ILE A 305 -15.46 8.14 -7.54
CA ILE A 305 -15.20 8.11 -6.10
C ILE A 305 -16.27 8.92 -5.35
N LYS A 306 -16.64 10.11 -5.85
CA LYS A 306 -17.72 10.93 -5.25
C LYS A 306 -19.08 10.25 -5.23
N ASP A 307 -19.38 9.45 -6.25
CA ASP A 307 -20.64 8.68 -6.26
C ASP A 307 -20.62 7.57 -5.22
N ILE A 308 -19.48 6.89 -5.05
CA ILE A 308 -19.29 5.89 -3.98
C ILE A 308 -19.31 6.55 -2.60
N GLU A 309 -18.80 7.78 -2.46
CA GLU A 309 -18.79 8.54 -1.22
C GLU A 309 -20.20 8.76 -0.66
N LYS A 310 -21.20 8.98 -1.54
CA LYS A 310 -22.61 9.09 -1.14
C LYS A 310 -23.08 7.82 -0.44
N ILE A 311 -22.61 6.66 -0.89
CA ILE A 311 -22.95 5.36 -0.30
C ILE A 311 -22.25 5.21 1.05
N ARG A 312 -20.94 5.54 1.14
CA ARG A 312 -20.21 5.61 2.43
C ARG A 312 -20.94 6.48 3.45
N ASN A 313 -21.36 7.68 3.07
CA ASN A 313 -22.05 8.62 3.95
C ASN A 313 -23.41 8.07 4.42
N THR A 314 -24.12 7.39 3.54
CA THR A 314 -25.40 6.74 3.88
C THR A 314 -25.19 5.64 4.91
N ILE A 315 -24.13 4.82 4.75
CA ILE A 315 -23.74 3.79 5.74
C ILE A 315 -23.33 4.43 7.07
N GLY A 316 -22.51 5.49 7.03
CA GLY A 316 -22.02 6.20 8.22
C GLY A 316 -23.13 6.83 9.06
N HIS A 317 -24.22 7.26 8.43
CA HIS A 317 -25.42 7.74 9.11
C HIS A 317 -26.34 6.63 9.67
N GLY A 318 -25.88 5.37 9.68
CA GLY A 318 -26.59 4.26 10.29
C GLY A 318 -27.74 3.68 9.45
N SER A 319 -27.84 4.05 8.18
CA SER A 319 -28.84 3.45 7.29
C SER A 319 -28.46 1.99 6.98
N LYS A 320 -29.45 1.09 6.97
CA LYS A 320 -29.26 -0.28 6.47
C LYS A 320 -29.11 -0.23 4.96
N VAL A 321 -27.87 -0.17 4.50
CA VAL A 321 -27.52 -0.25 3.07
C VAL A 321 -26.88 -1.61 2.80
N GLU A 322 -27.38 -2.27 1.76
CA GLU A 322 -26.69 -3.40 1.13
C GLU A 322 -25.60 -2.83 0.22
N ILE A 323 -24.35 -3.25 0.44
CA ILE A 323 -23.24 -2.80 -0.41
C ILE A 323 -23.27 -3.63 -1.67
N ASP A 324 -23.93 -3.10 -2.70
CA ASP A 324 -23.91 -3.63 -4.07
C ASP A 324 -22.75 -3.04 -4.91
N ILE A 325 -21.77 -2.42 -4.24
CA ILE A 325 -20.57 -1.90 -4.89
C ILE A 325 -19.52 -2.99 -4.94
N ASP A 326 -18.89 -3.12 -6.09
CA ASP A 326 -17.63 -3.84 -6.25
C ASP A 326 -16.50 -3.07 -5.52
N ILE A 327 -16.00 -3.67 -4.44
CA ILE A 327 -15.00 -3.05 -3.57
C ILE A 327 -13.65 -2.97 -4.29
N GLY A 328 -13.33 -3.95 -5.14
CA GLY A 328 -12.17 -3.92 -6.02
C GLY A 328 -12.20 -2.70 -6.95
N ASN A 329 -13.36 -2.36 -7.52
CA ASN A 329 -13.53 -1.15 -8.33
C ASN A 329 -13.30 0.14 -7.52
N CYS A 330 -13.82 0.21 -6.29
CA CYS A 330 -13.59 1.36 -5.41
C CYS A 330 -12.09 1.56 -5.14
N LEU A 331 -11.42 0.49 -4.72
CA LEU A 331 -9.99 0.52 -4.42
C LEU A 331 -9.18 0.86 -5.68
N TYR A 332 -9.54 0.30 -6.83
CA TYR A 332 -8.92 0.62 -8.11
C TYR A 332 -8.96 2.11 -8.44
N TYR A 333 -10.13 2.76 -8.30
CA TYR A 333 -10.26 4.19 -8.57
C TYR A 333 -9.40 5.02 -7.62
N ILE A 334 -9.41 4.70 -6.32
CA ILE A 334 -8.63 5.42 -5.31
C ILE A 334 -7.13 5.28 -5.60
N LEU A 335 -6.63 4.06 -5.80
CA LEU A 335 -5.22 3.84 -6.11
C LEU A 335 -4.81 4.53 -7.40
N THR A 336 -5.65 4.47 -8.44
CA THR A 336 -5.34 5.14 -9.70
C THR A 336 -5.18 6.65 -9.50
N VAL A 337 -6.06 7.29 -8.72
CA VAL A 337 -5.94 8.74 -8.44
C VAL A 337 -4.69 9.04 -7.61
N ILE A 338 -4.44 8.30 -6.53
CA ILE A 338 -3.26 8.49 -5.66
C ILE A 338 -1.99 8.38 -6.49
N PHE A 339 -1.84 7.28 -7.23
CA PHE A 339 -0.62 7.07 -7.99
C PHE A 339 -0.50 8.00 -9.19
N SER A 340 -1.60 8.37 -9.85
CA SER A 340 -1.55 9.38 -10.93
C SER A 340 -1.00 10.72 -10.46
N ILE A 341 -1.29 11.09 -9.20
CA ILE A 341 -0.72 12.28 -8.56
C ILE A 341 0.76 12.07 -8.23
N LEU A 342 1.11 10.93 -7.63
CA LEU A 342 2.48 10.64 -7.19
C LEU A 342 3.48 10.43 -8.33
N PHE A 343 3.04 9.89 -9.46
CA PHE A 343 3.88 9.73 -10.66
C PHE A 343 3.68 10.86 -11.68
N TYR A 344 2.80 11.82 -11.39
CA TYR A 344 2.46 12.93 -12.27
C TYR A 344 2.08 12.49 -13.70
N GLU A 345 1.29 11.42 -13.80
CA GLU A 345 0.83 10.84 -15.06
C GLU A 345 -0.57 10.26 -14.93
N ASP A 346 -1.26 9.99 -16.04
CA ASP A 346 -2.53 9.26 -16.00
C ASP A 346 -2.29 7.76 -16.14
N ILE A 347 -2.34 7.07 -15.01
CA ILE A 347 -1.96 5.66 -14.90
C ILE A 347 -3.00 4.72 -15.51
N GLU A 348 -4.26 5.15 -15.62
CA GLU A 348 -5.22 4.37 -16.39
C GLU A 348 -4.87 4.42 -17.88
N ALA A 349 -4.45 5.59 -18.38
CA ALA A 349 -4.14 5.78 -19.78
C ALA A 349 -2.91 4.98 -20.24
N ASN A 350 -1.95 4.71 -19.34
CA ASN A 350 -0.80 3.84 -19.58
C ASN A 350 -1.04 2.37 -19.15
N GLU A 351 -2.28 2.00 -18.83
CA GLU A 351 -2.64 0.65 -18.38
C GLU A 351 -1.79 0.16 -17.19
N TRP A 352 -1.44 1.05 -16.26
CA TRP A 352 -0.58 0.75 -15.11
C TRP A 352 0.81 0.22 -15.48
N SER A 353 1.31 0.41 -16.71
CA SER A 353 2.60 -0.16 -17.15
C SER A 353 3.77 0.27 -16.27
N ASN A 354 3.72 1.48 -15.71
CA ASN A 354 4.82 2.04 -14.91
C ASN A 354 4.81 1.54 -13.46
N ILE A 355 3.69 0.96 -13.01
CA ILE A 355 3.53 0.39 -11.66
C ILE A 355 3.52 -1.13 -11.70
N ILE A 356 3.07 -1.72 -12.81
CA ILE A 356 2.83 -3.14 -12.95
C ILE A 356 3.36 -3.54 -14.33
N ASN A 357 4.59 -4.09 -14.38
CA ASN A 357 5.16 -4.69 -15.58
C ASN A 357 4.61 -6.08 -15.84
#